data_AF-A0A7V4CWI6-F1
#
_entry.id   AF-A0A7V4CWI6-F1
#
_cell.length_a   1.000
_cell.length_b   1.000
_cell.length_c   1.000
_cell.angle_alpha   90.00
_cell.angle_beta   90.00
_cell.angle_gamma   90.00
#
_symmetry.space_group_name_H-M   'P 1'
#
loop_
_entity.id
_entity.type
_entity.pdbx_description
1 polymer ?
#
loop_
_entity_poly.entity_id
_entity_poly.type
_entity_poly.pdbx_seq_one_letter_code
_entity_poly.pdbx_strand_id
1 'polypeptide(L)' 'MASLPPADSRTCPRSHPIKAAVSPLTGECLYHLPGGTHYERTLPEICYATEKDARTEDCRRVEEVM' A
#
# COMPACT_ATOMS: atom_id res chain seq x y z
N MET A 1 -11.69 -7.83 -5.07
CA MET A 1 -11.05 -8.03 -3.76
C MET A 1 -9.75 -8.78 -4.00
N ALA A 2 -8.73 -8.06 -4.44
CA ALA A 2 -7.40 -8.62 -4.71
C ALA A 2 -6.36 -7.89 -3.86
N SER A 3 -6.58 -7.95 -2.54
CA SER A 3 -5.58 -7.66 -1.52
C SER A 3 -4.82 -8.95 -1.21
N LEU A 4 -3.50 -8.86 -1.10
CA LEU A 4 -2.65 -9.96 -0.63
C LEU A 4 -1.87 -9.53 0.62
N PRO A 5 -1.55 -10.47 1.51
CA PRO A 5 -0.59 -10.20 2.56
C PRO A 5 0.79 -9.93 1.93
N PRO A 6 1.63 -9.14 2.61
CA PRO A 6 3.00 -8.93 2.18
C PRO A 6 3.77 -10.26 2.18
N ALA A 7 4.63 -10.43 1.17
CA ALA A 7 5.47 -11.62 1.07
C ALA A 7 6.56 -11.64 2.15
N ASP A 8 6.98 -10.45 2.59
CA ASP A 8 7.96 -10.24 3.65
C ASP A 8 7.62 -8.93 4.39
N SER A 9 8.18 -8.67 5.57
CA SER A 9 7.87 -7.51 6.41
C SER A 9 7.95 -6.15 5.71
N ARG A 10 8.63 -6.07 4.56
CA ARG A 10 8.76 -4.86 3.73
C ARG A 10 8.38 -5.04 2.27
N THR A 11 8.04 -6.25 1.84
CA THR A 11 8.03 -6.60 0.41
C THR A 11 6.69 -7.17 0.03
N CYS A 12 6.03 -6.50 -0.93
CA CYS A 12 4.87 -7.07 -1.58
C CYS A 12 5.27 -7.98 -2.75
N PRO A 13 4.46 -8.98 -3.10
CA PRO A 13 4.66 -9.78 -4.30
C PRO A 13 4.70 -8.90 -5.55
N ARG A 14 5.44 -9.31 -6.59
CA ARG A 14 5.49 -8.58 -7.88
C ARG A 14 4.13 -8.44 -8.56
N SER A 15 3.21 -9.37 -8.29
CA SER A 15 1.82 -9.28 -8.77
C SER A 15 1.02 -8.18 -8.08
N HIS A 16 1.42 -7.77 -6.87
CA HIS A 16 0.73 -6.79 -6.03
C HIS A 16 1.70 -5.69 -5.59
N PRO A 17 2.23 -4.88 -6.52
CA PRO A 17 3.31 -3.96 -6.24
C PRO A 17 2.86 -2.70 -5.48
N ILE A 18 1.59 -2.57 -5.10
CA ILE A 18 1.11 -1.39 -4.36
C ILE A 18 1.12 -1.74 -2.88
N LYS A 19 1.88 -0.99 -2.09
CA LYS A 19 2.03 -1.21 -0.64
C LYS A 19 0.99 -0.39 0.10
N ALA A 20 0.11 -1.02 0.85
CA ALA A 20 -0.82 -0.34 1.73
C ALA A 20 -0.53 -0.62 3.20
N ALA A 21 -0.61 0.42 4.02
CA ALA A 21 -0.43 0.38 5.47
C ALA A 21 -1.59 1.12 6.12
N VAL A 22 -2.09 0.59 7.22
CA VAL A 22 -3.08 1.31 8.04
C VAL A 22 -2.30 2.20 9.00
N SER A 23 -2.58 3.50 8.96
CA SER A 23 -1.97 4.44 9.89
C SER A 23 -2.45 4.08 11.31
N PRO A 24 -1.55 3.70 12.24
CA PRO A 24 -1.96 3.39 13.61
C PRO A 24 -2.47 4.63 14.37
N LEU A 25 -2.15 5.83 13.87
CA LEU A 25 -2.55 7.10 14.46
C LEU A 25 -3.97 7.51 14.07
N THR A 26 -4.38 7.26 12.82
CA THR A 26 -5.67 7.73 12.29
C THR A 26 -6.61 6.59 11.92
N GLY A 27 -6.13 5.34 11.84
CA GLY A 27 -6.88 4.19 11.34
C GLY A 27 -7.13 4.23 9.84
N GLU A 28 -6.56 5.19 9.12
CA GLU A 28 -6.76 5.33 7.67
C GLU A 28 -5.88 4.35 6.90
N CYS A 29 -6.46 3.67 5.92
CA CYS A 29 -5.69 2.85 4.98
C CYS A 29 -5.04 3.75 3.93
N LEU A 30 -3.71 3.67 3.85
CA LEU A 30 -2.88 4.51 3.00
C LEU A 30 -2.01 3.64 2.11
N TYR A 31 -2.09 3.83 0.79
CA TYR A 31 -1.29 3.08 -0.18
C TYR A 31 -0.23 3.92 -0.88
N HIS A 32 0.88 3.25 -1.20
CA HIS A 32 2.07 3.77 -1.85
C HIS A 32 2.33 3.03 -3.15
N LEU A 33 2.66 3.79 -4.20
CA LEU A 33 3.02 3.25 -5.52
C LEU A 33 4.53 2.99 -5.63
N PRO A 34 4.95 2.01 -6.45
CA PRO A 34 6.35 1.81 -6.78
C PRO A 34 6.97 3.09 -7.36
N GLY A 35 8.17 3.44 -6.88
CA GLY A 35 8.86 4.66 -7.30
C GLY A 35 8.60 5.89 -6.43
N GLY A 36 7.70 5.80 -5.44
CA GLY A 36 7.57 6.82 -4.41
C GLY A 36 8.77 6.82 -3.44
N THR A 37 9.12 7.98 -2.90
CA THR A 37 10.24 8.16 -1.95
C THR A 37 10.06 7.31 -0.69
N HIS A 38 8.82 7.14 -0.26
CA HIS A 38 8.49 6.36 0.92
C HIS A 38 8.22 4.89 0.63
N TYR A 39 8.06 4.50 -0.64
CA TYR A 39 7.66 3.15 -1.03
C TYR A 39 8.61 2.07 -0.48
N GLU A 40 9.93 2.30 -0.49
CA GLU A 40 10.91 1.35 0.04
C GLU A 40 10.90 1.25 1.57
N ARG A 41 10.50 2.33 2.26
CA ARG A 41 10.50 2.41 3.73
C ARG A 41 9.17 1.99 4.36
N THR A 42 8.07 2.10 3.62
CA THR A 42 6.74 1.68 4.07
C THR A 42 6.73 0.19 4.41
N LEU A 43 6.20 -0.13 5.58
CA LEU A 43 5.86 -1.50 5.99
C LEU A 43 4.44 -1.79 5.50
N PRO A 44 4.24 -2.55 4.41
CA PRO A 44 2.90 -2.90 3.96
C PRO A 44 2.25 -3.88 4.93
N GLU A 45 1.00 -3.63 5.30
CA GLU A 45 0.12 -4.62 5.92
C GLU A 45 -0.71 -5.36 4.86
N ILE A 46 -1.01 -4.65 3.76
CA ILE A 46 -1.81 -5.14 2.64
C ILE A 46 -1.10 -4.76 1.34
N CYS A 47 -1.15 -5.64 0.34
CA CYS A 47 -0.58 -5.42 -0.98
C CYS A 47 -1.66 -5.48 -2.05
N TYR A 48 -1.69 -4.50 -2.95
CA TYR A 48 -2.68 -4.42 -4.04
C TYR A 48 -2.03 -4.58 -5.41
N ALA A 49 -2.76 -5.20 -6.34
CA ALA A 49 -2.37 -5.27 -7.75
C ALA A 49 -2.59 -3.94 -8.45
N THR A 50 -3.71 -3.26 -8.15
CA THR A 50 -4.10 -2.01 -8.81
C THR A 50 -4.62 -0.98 -7.81
N GLU A 51 -4.52 0.30 -8.16
CA GLU A 51 -5.12 1.38 -7.36
C GLU A 51 -6.63 1.23 -7.22
N LYS A 52 -7.28 0.61 -8.20
CA LYS A 52 -8.72 0.32 -8.16
C LYS A 52 -9.05 -0.64 -7.01
N ASP A 53 -8.23 -1.66 -6.79
CA ASP A 53 -8.42 -2.60 -5.67
C ASP A 53 -8.28 -1.85 -4.34
N ALA A 54 -7.24 -1.02 -4.20
CA ALA A 54 -7.04 -0.20 -3.01
C ALA A 54 -8.23 0.74 -2.74
N ARG A 55 -8.72 1.46 -3.76
CA ARG A 55 -9.89 2.34 -3.63
C ARG A 55 -11.19 1.59 -3.34
N THR A 56 -11.30 0.34 -3.76
CA THR A 56 -12.47 -0.51 -3.44
C THR A 56 -12.51 -0.87 -1.96
N GLU A 57 -11.35 -0.90 -1.31
CA GLU A 57 -11.19 -1.11 0.14
C GLU A 57 -11.08 0.20 0.94
N ASP A 58 -11.56 1.32 0.37
CA ASP A 58 -11.50 2.66 0.98
C ASP A 58 -10.07 3.15 1.32
N CYS A 59 -9.04 2.52 0.77
CA CYS A 59 -7.67 2.98 0.93
C CYS A 59 -7.42 4.20 0.04
N ARG A 60 -6.77 5.22 0.62
CA ARG A 60 -6.35 6.43 -0.08
C ARG A 60 -4.88 6.39 -0.47
N ARG A 61 -4.55 7.06 -1.58
CA ARG A 61 -3.15 7.24 -2.00
C ARG A 61 -2.47 8.16 -1.01
N VAL A 62 -1.28 7.80 -0.56
CA VAL A 62 -0.40 8.78 0.08
C VAL A 62 0.07 9.73 -1.02
N GLU A 63 -0.51 10.91 -1.04
CA GLU A 63 0.01 12.01 -1.85
C GLU A 63 1.39 12.37 -1.28
N GLU A 64 2.46 12.05 -2.01
CA GLU A 64 3.77 12.61 -1.72
C GLU A 64 3.68 14.12 -2.02
N VAL A 65 3.52 14.91 -0.95
CA VAL A 65 3.70 16.36 -1.03
C VAL A 65 5.19 16.58 -1.26
N MET A 66 5.49 17.10 -2.46
CA MET A 66 6.82 17.48 -2.93
C MET A 66 7.38 18.65 -2.12
#